data_AF-A0A6J0J8C9-F1
#
_entry.id   AF-A0A6J0J8C9-F1
#
_cell.length_a   1.000
_cell.length_b   1.000
_cell.length_c   1.000
_cell.angle_alpha   90.00
_cell.angle_beta   90.00
_cell.angle_gamma   90.00
#
_symmetry.space_group_name_H-M   'P 1'
#
loop_
_entity.id
_entity.type
_entity.pdbx_description
1 polymer ?
#
loop_
_entity_poly.entity_id
_entity_poly.type
_entity_poly.pdbx_seq_one_letter_code
_entity_poly.pdbx_strand_id
1 'polypeptide(L)'
;MEVPPQDYRNVPIDIQTSKLLDWLVDRRHCSLKWQSQVQLIRQRIDVAIQDMPENQEIKQLLEGSYLHYFHCLRIVEILKGTEASTKNLFGRYSSQRMKDWQEIVALYEKENTYLAELSSLLVRSISYEIPSLRRQLGRCQQAQQDFSRREEECQVGAAELRERFLASCKQYGITGDNVRQELLALVQDLPSLLSRVGDTVGDLGEAIELYQACVGFVCDSPSEAVVPLLRHVCARGNTTVQEWRMGREPRRVERPELREEEPEPPREDTIDWGDFPLDPPPGGDGGAAEGGEEIDWGITVEPSAQVCDTPPGLGLPCSRAWGYVERVSELLKQKLKQAELLLAKKEVMAQKRREALAEQGSLEPKLDRLLEKTKELQKLIEADISKRYGGRPVNLMGINL
;
A
#
# COMPACT_ATOMS: atom_id res chain seq x y z
N MET A 1 -61.90 -43.13 18.79
CA MET A 1 -61.62 -42.15 17.72
C MET A 1 -60.23 -42.45 17.21
N GLU A 2 -60.14 -43.13 16.08
CA GLU A 2 -58.87 -43.33 15.38
C GLU A 2 -58.47 -42.00 14.74
N VAL A 3 -57.28 -41.53 15.08
CA VAL A 3 -56.67 -40.34 14.46
C VAL A 3 -56.30 -40.72 13.02
N PRO A 4 -56.75 -39.99 11.99
CA PRO A 4 -56.40 -40.31 10.61
C PRO A 4 -54.87 -40.23 10.43
N PRO A 5 -54.27 -41.07 9.56
CA PRO A 5 -52.84 -40.99 9.29
C PRO A 5 -52.54 -39.61 8.74
N GLN A 6 -51.86 -38.76 9.52
CA GLN A 6 -51.42 -37.46 9.05
C GLN A 6 -50.55 -37.68 7.82
N ASP A 7 -50.78 -36.89 6.77
CA ASP A 7 -50.08 -37.01 5.50
C ASP A 7 -48.67 -36.39 5.64
N TYR A 8 -47.77 -37.10 6.35
CA TYR A 8 -46.41 -36.65 6.68
C TYR A 8 -45.51 -36.43 5.44
N ARG A 9 -46.02 -36.72 4.24
CA ARG A 9 -45.33 -36.58 2.95
C ARG A 9 -44.96 -35.13 2.62
N ASN A 10 -45.69 -34.15 3.16
CA ASN A 10 -45.45 -32.74 2.87
C ASN A 10 -44.59 -32.02 3.93
N VAL A 11 -44.22 -32.70 5.03
CA VAL A 11 -43.39 -32.09 6.08
C VAL A 11 -41.91 -32.19 5.68
N PRO A 12 -41.19 -31.06 5.53
CA PRO A 12 -39.80 -31.06 5.13
C PRO A 12 -38.89 -31.70 6.18
N ILE A 13 -37.79 -32.28 5.71
CA ILE A 13 -36.72 -32.81 6.54
C ILE A 13 -35.62 -31.75 6.59
N ASP A 14 -35.55 -31.02 7.69
CA ASP A 14 -34.52 -30.01 7.90
C ASP A 14 -33.31 -30.64 8.59
N ILE A 15 -32.14 -30.50 7.98
CA ILE A 15 -30.88 -31.05 8.49
C ILE A 15 -29.88 -29.91 8.61
N GLN A 16 -29.30 -29.72 9.78
CA GLN A 16 -28.22 -28.75 9.95
C GLN A 16 -26.98 -29.26 9.20
N THR A 17 -26.44 -28.44 8.29
CA THR A 17 -25.34 -28.84 7.40
C THR A 17 -24.11 -29.31 8.18
N SER A 18 -23.75 -28.63 9.28
CA SER A 18 -22.62 -29.04 10.12
C SER A 18 -22.77 -30.42 10.76
N LYS A 19 -24.01 -30.93 10.89
CA LYS A 19 -24.34 -32.26 11.44
C LYS A 19 -24.77 -33.26 10.37
N LEU A 20 -24.68 -32.90 9.09
CA LEU A 20 -25.18 -33.71 7.98
C LEU A 20 -24.55 -35.11 7.95
N LEU A 21 -23.24 -35.19 8.12
CA LEU A 21 -22.52 -36.46 8.10
C LEU A 21 -22.93 -37.36 9.29
N ASP A 22 -22.99 -36.80 10.50
CA ASP A 22 -23.43 -37.53 11.70
C ASP A 22 -24.88 -38.02 11.52
N TRP A 23 -25.75 -37.17 10.99
CA TRP A 23 -27.14 -37.50 10.72
C TRP A 23 -27.30 -38.67 9.76
N LEU A 24 -26.46 -38.74 8.73
CA LEU A 24 -26.43 -39.84 7.75
C LEU A 24 -25.94 -41.15 8.37
N VAL A 25 -24.91 -41.08 9.21
CA VAL A 25 -24.34 -42.25 9.89
C VAL A 25 -25.28 -42.79 10.96
N ASP A 26 -25.86 -41.94 11.80
CA ASP A 26 -26.79 -42.32 12.87
C ASP A 26 -28.02 -43.05 12.34
N ARG A 27 -28.51 -42.64 11.16
CA ARG A 27 -29.64 -43.26 10.46
C ARG A 27 -29.25 -44.45 9.59
N ARG A 28 -27.98 -44.84 9.62
CA ARG A 28 -27.42 -45.97 8.84
C ARG A 28 -27.57 -45.79 7.32
N HIS A 29 -27.63 -44.54 6.84
CA HIS A 29 -27.57 -44.27 5.40
C HIS A 29 -26.15 -44.47 4.87
N CYS A 30 -25.14 -44.14 5.69
CA CYS A 30 -23.73 -44.30 5.35
C CYS A 30 -23.02 -45.17 6.41
N SER A 31 -21.95 -45.84 5.98
CA SER A 31 -21.07 -46.61 6.86
C SER A 31 -20.19 -45.71 7.73
N LEU A 32 -19.87 -46.13 8.96
CA LEU A 32 -18.85 -45.51 9.80
C LEU A 32 -17.44 -45.62 9.21
N LYS A 33 -17.21 -46.56 8.29
CA LYS A 33 -15.90 -46.83 7.66
C LYS A 33 -15.71 -46.10 6.33
N TRP A 34 -16.56 -45.11 6.04
CA TRP A 34 -16.58 -44.41 4.75
C TRP A 34 -15.23 -43.77 4.41
N GLN A 35 -14.47 -43.28 5.38
CA GLN A 35 -13.16 -42.65 5.12
C GLN A 35 -12.17 -43.64 4.50
N SER A 36 -12.09 -44.86 5.03
CA SER A 36 -11.23 -45.91 4.46
C SER A 36 -11.70 -46.37 3.08
N GLN A 37 -13.02 -46.37 2.85
CA GLN A 37 -13.60 -46.72 1.55
C GLN A 37 -13.29 -45.64 0.52
N VAL A 38 -13.42 -44.35 0.88
CA VAL A 38 -13.03 -43.22 0.03
C VAL A 38 -11.55 -43.28 -0.30
N GLN A 39 -10.66 -43.55 0.67
CA GLN A 39 -9.22 -43.69 0.42
C GLN A 39 -8.92 -44.76 -0.65
N LEU A 40 -9.57 -45.93 -0.55
CA LEU A 40 -9.43 -46.98 -1.56
C LEU A 40 -9.95 -46.53 -2.94
N ILE A 41 -11.12 -45.87 -2.96
CA ILE A 41 -11.70 -45.36 -4.20
C ILE A 41 -10.78 -44.33 -4.86
N ARG A 42 -10.14 -43.45 -4.08
CA ARG A 42 -9.16 -42.47 -4.56
C ARG A 42 -7.97 -43.14 -5.23
N GLN A 43 -7.39 -44.16 -4.59
CA GLN A 43 -6.31 -44.93 -5.19
C GLN A 43 -6.72 -45.57 -6.52
N ARG A 44 -7.95 -46.08 -6.63
CA ARG A 44 -8.47 -46.62 -7.90
C ARG A 44 -8.68 -45.53 -8.96
N ILE A 45 -9.17 -44.36 -8.56
CA ILE A 45 -9.30 -43.20 -9.44
C ILE A 45 -7.93 -42.77 -9.98
N ASP A 46 -6.91 -42.68 -9.13
CA ASP A 46 -5.56 -42.25 -9.53
C ASP A 46 -4.94 -43.19 -10.58
N VAL A 47 -5.20 -44.50 -10.47
CA VAL A 47 -4.81 -45.49 -11.47
C VAL A 47 -5.63 -45.34 -12.75
N ALA A 48 -6.96 -45.24 -12.63
CA ALA A 48 -7.87 -45.18 -13.77
C ALA A 48 -7.75 -43.88 -14.60
N ILE A 49 -7.29 -42.78 -14.00
CA ILE A 49 -7.02 -41.51 -14.70
C ILE A 49 -5.85 -41.64 -15.69
N GLN A 50 -4.90 -42.55 -15.47
CA GLN A 50 -3.76 -42.72 -16.37
C GLN A 50 -4.16 -43.27 -17.74
N ASP A 51 -5.28 -43.99 -17.80
CA ASP A 51 -5.85 -44.54 -19.03
C ASP A 51 -7.11 -43.77 -19.46
N MET A 52 -6.96 -42.47 -19.76
CA MET A 52 -8.05 -41.60 -20.25
C MET A 52 -8.03 -41.41 -21.78
N PRO A 53 -9.19 -41.44 -22.46
CA PRO A 53 -9.26 -41.08 -23.88
C PRO A 53 -9.11 -39.57 -24.06
N GLU A 54 -8.64 -39.15 -25.24
CA GLU A 54 -8.64 -37.74 -25.63
C GLU A 54 -10.07 -37.26 -25.89
N ASN A 55 -10.74 -36.81 -24.83
CA ASN A 55 -12.05 -36.18 -24.90
C ASN A 55 -12.03 -34.84 -24.16
N GLN A 56 -12.54 -33.80 -24.80
CA GLN A 56 -12.50 -32.43 -24.28
C GLN A 56 -13.37 -32.25 -23.01
N GLU A 57 -14.53 -32.92 -22.93
CA GLU A 57 -15.37 -32.91 -21.72
C GLU A 57 -14.67 -33.61 -20.55
N ILE A 58 -13.99 -34.73 -20.80
CA ILE A 58 -13.22 -35.43 -19.76
C ILE A 58 -12.07 -34.56 -19.28
N LYS A 59 -11.33 -33.90 -20.18
CA LYS A 59 -10.26 -32.95 -19.80
C LYS A 59 -10.80 -31.83 -18.92
N GLN A 60 -11.95 -31.24 -19.25
CA GLN A 60 -12.59 -30.20 -18.43
C GLN A 60 -13.03 -30.71 -17.04
N LEU A 61 -13.54 -31.94 -16.95
CA LEU A 61 -13.91 -32.55 -15.66
C LEU A 61 -12.68 -32.80 -14.78
N LEU A 62 -11.56 -33.18 -15.39
CA LEU A 62 -10.26 -33.41 -14.72
C LEU A 62 -9.56 -32.09 -14.34
N GLU A 63 -9.79 -31.00 -15.07
CA GLU A 63 -9.14 -29.70 -14.83
C GLU A 63 -9.73 -28.94 -13.62
N GLY A 64 -9.01 -29.02 -12.50
CA GLY A 64 -9.23 -28.15 -11.33
C GLY A 64 -10.44 -28.52 -10.47
N SER A 65 -11.00 -29.73 -10.64
CA SER A 65 -12.06 -30.27 -9.78
C SER A 65 -11.53 -31.40 -8.91
N TYR A 66 -11.93 -31.42 -7.64
CA TYR A 66 -11.90 -32.66 -6.88
C TYR A 66 -12.92 -33.62 -7.50
N LEU A 67 -12.47 -34.67 -8.18
CA LEU A 67 -13.35 -35.68 -8.76
C LEU A 67 -14.17 -36.32 -7.64
N HIS A 68 -15.43 -36.66 -7.88
CA HIS A 68 -16.27 -37.34 -6.91
C HIS A 68 -17.30 -38.18 -7.66
N TYR A 69 -18.16 -38.89 -6.95
CA TYR A 69 -19.12 -39.83 -7.53
C TYR A 69 -19.85 -39.35 -8.80
N PHE A 70 -20.46 -38.16 -8.78
CA PHE A 70 -21.15 -37.63 -9.97
C PHE A 70 -20.23 -37.36 -11.17
N HIS A 71 -18.97 -36.98 -10.94
CA HIS A 71 -17.98 -36.88 -12.01
C HIS A 71 -17.65 -38.28 -12.56
N CYS A 72 -17.49 -39.29 -11.69
CA CYS A 72 -17.28 -40.68 -12.12
C CYS A 72 -18.46 -41.21 -12.94
N LEU A 73 -19.70 -40.91 -12.55
CA LEU A 73 -20.90 -41.26 -13.32
C LEU A 73 -20.88 -40.61 -14.72
N ARG A 74 -20.54 -39.32 -14.79
CA ARG A 74 -20.44 -38.60 -16.07
C ARG A 74 -19.34 -39.17 -16.95
N ILE A 75 -18.19 -39.53 -16.38
CA ILE A 75 -17.10 -40.20 -17.11
C ILE A 75 -17.59 -41.54 -17.68
N VAL A 76 -18.25 -42.36 -16.87
CA VAL A 76 -18.84 -43.63 -17.35
C VAL A 76 -19.86 -43.39 -18.47
N GLU A 77 -20.68 -42.34 -18.38
CA GLU A 77 -21.64 -41.98 -19.43
C GLU A 77 -20.94 -41.58 -20.74
N ILE A 78 -19.90 -40.76 -20.67
CA ILE A 78 -19.10 -40.37 -21.84
C ILE A 78 -18.46 -41.62 -22.47
N LEU A 79 -17.86 -42.49 -21.65
CA LEU A 79 -17.24 -43.74 -22.11
C LEU A 79 -18.25 -44.66 -22.80
N LYS A 80 -19.50 -44.73 -22.33
CA LYS A 80 -20.57 -45.49 -23.03
C LYS A 80 -20.83 -44.98 -24.44
N GLY A 81 -20.72 -43.67 -24.66
CA GLY A 81 -20.89 -43.04 -25.97
C GLY A 81 -19.69 -43.24 -26.89
N THR A 82 -18.47 -43.10 -26.37
CA THR A 82 -17.23 -43.20 -27.16
C THR A 82 -16.82 -44.64 -27.46
N GLU A 83 -17.16 -45.60 -26.60
CA GLU A 83 -16.76 -47.02 -26.72
C GLU A 83 -17.94 -47.93 -27.11
N ALA A 84 -18.96 -47.38 -27.79
CA ALA A 84 -20.16 -48.12 -28.18
C ALA A 84 -19.90 -49.34 -29.09
N SER A 85 -18.74 -49.40 -29.77
CA SER A 85 -18.34 -50.47 -30.70
C SER A 85 -17.65 -51.68 -30.04
N THR A 86 -17.26 -51.63 -28.76
CA THR A 86 -16.52 -52.69 -28.05
C THR A 86 -17.39 -53.53 -27.12
N LYS A 87 -18.67 -53.71 -27.45
CA LYS A 87 -19.58 -54.60 -26.71
C LYS A 87 -19.32 -56.05 -27.11
N ASN A 88 -19.07 -56.92 -26.12
CA ASN A 88 -19.00 -58.37 -26.35
C ASN A 88 -20.38 -58.93 -26.69
N LEU A 89 -20.44 -60.15 -27.26
CA LEU A 89 -21.66 -60.89 -27.68
C LEU A 89 -22.76 -61.03 -26.61
N PHE A 90 -22.50 -60.66 -25.36
CA PHE A 90 -23.46 -60.62 -24.24
C PHE A 90 -23.85 -59.20 -23.80
N GLY A 91 -23.56 -58.17 -24.60
CA GLY A 91 -23.91 -56.77 -24.31
C GLY A 91 -23.08 -56.09 -23.21
N ARG A 92 -22.02 -56.76 -22.71
CA ARG A 92 -21.08 -56.20 -21.72
C ARG A 92 -19.94 -55.45 -22.43
N TYR A 93 -19.59 -54.27 -21.91
CA TYR A 93 -18.45 -53.49 -22.35
C TYR A 93 -17.14 -54.23 -22.03
N SER A 94 -16.22 -54.33 -23.00
CA SER A 94 -15.03 -55.19 -22.89
C SER A 94 -13.74 -54.47 -22.49
N SER A 95 -13.66 -53.15 -22.69
CA SER A 95 -12.48 -52.33 -22.40
C SER A 95 -12.13 -52.33 -20.91
N GLN A 96 -10.82 -52.33 -20.60
CA GLN A 96 -10.32 -52.29 -19.23
C GLN A 96 -10.73 -51.00 -18.53
N ARG A 97 -10.53 -49.86 -19.20
CA ARG A 97 -11.00 -48.54 -18.76
C ARG A 97 -12.46 -48.52 -18.30
N MET A 98 -13.39 -49.01 -19.12
CA MET A 98 -14.80 -49.02 -18.75
C MET A 98 -15.06 -49.88 -17.51
N LYS A 99 -14.38 -51.03 -17.37
CA LYS A 99 -14.48 -51.87 -16.17
C LYS A 99 -13.95 -51.15 -14.94
N ASP A 100 -12.81 -50.44 -15.05
CA ASP A 100 -12.20 -49.72 -13.94
C ASP A 100 -13.13 -48.61 -13.43
N TRP A 101 -13.71 -47.81 -14.33
CA TRP A 101 -14.65 -46.75 -13.94
C TRP A 101 -15.99 -47.29 -13.43
N GLN A 102 -16.47 -48.41 -13.96
CA GLN A 102 -17.64 -49.11 -13.40
C GLN A 102 -17.35 -49.68 -12.01
N GLU A 103 -16.15 -50.22 -11.77
CA GLU A 103 -15.73 -50.69 -10.45
C GLU A 103 -15.67 -49.53 -9.45
N ILE A 104 -15.10 -48.38 -9.84
CA ILE A 104 -15.07 -47.16 -9.02
C ILE A 104 -16.49 -46.72 -8.62
N VAL A 105 -17.42 -46.67 -9.59
CA VAL A 105 -18.83 -46.33 -9.33
C VAL A 105 -19.47 -47.35 -8.38
N ALA A 106 -19.23 -48.65 -8.58
CA ALA A 106 -19.76 -49.70 -7.70
C ALA A 106 -19.19 -49.60 -6.27
N LEU A 107 -17.91 -49.26 -6.11
CA LEU A 107 -17.29 -49.02 -4.80
C LEU A 107 -17.91 -47.81 -4.09
N TYR A 108 -18.21 -46.74 -4.83
CA TYR A 108 -18.92 -45.58 -4.28
C TYR A 108 -20.34 -45.93 -3.82
N GLU A 109 -21.08 -46.69 -4.62
CA GLU A 109 -22.46 -47.08 -4.33
C GLU A 109 -22.56 -48.08 -3.18
N LYS A 110 -21.51 -48.89 -2.99
CA LYS A 110 -21.41 -49.78 -1.83
C LYS A 110 -21.46 -48.96 -0.54
N GLU A 111 -22.43 -49.32 0.31
CA GLU A 111 -22.68 -48.67 1.60
C GLU A 111 -22.92 -47.14 1.50
N ASN A 112 -23.32 -46.65 0.31
CA ASN A 112 -23.53 -45.23 0.00
C ASN A 112 -22.33 -44.34 0.35
N THR A 113 -21.11 -44.84 0.14
CA THR A 113 -19.86 -44.12 0.43
C THR A 113 -19.82 -42.74 -0.23
N TYR A 114 -20.37 -42.60 -1.44
CA TYR A 114 -20.44 -41.31 -2.12
C TYR A 114 -21.17 -40.24 -1.32
N LEU A 115 -22.28 -40.59 -0.65
CA LEU A 115 -23.11 -39.63 0.05
C LEU A 115 -22.38 -39.04 1.27
N ALA A 116 -21.59 -39.87 1.94
CA ALA A 116 -20.70 -39.44 3.02
C ALA A 116 -19.59 -38.50 2.52
N GLU A 117 -18.94 -38.84 1.40
CA GLU A 117 -17.90 -38.00 0.80
C GLU A 117 -18.44 -36.64 0.37
N LEU A 118 -19.56 -36.62 -0.36
CA LEU A 118 -20.20 -35.39 -0.84
C LEU A 118 -20.64 -34.50 0.34
N SER A 119 -21.20 -35.11 1.40
CA SER A 119 -21.57 -34.37 2.62
C SER A 119 -20.35 -33.76 3.30
N SER A 120 -19.24 -34.50 3.39
CA SER A 120 -17.98 -33.99 3.93
C SER A 120 -17.42 -32.83 3.10
N LEU A 121 -17.46 -32.93 1.77
CA LEU A 121 -17.05 -31.86 0.85
C LEU A 121 -17.92 -30.61 1.02
N LEU A 122 -19.24 -30.77 1.12
CA LEU A 122 -20.18 -29.67 1.33
C LEU A 122 -19.89 -28.93 2.64
N VAL A 123 -19.74 -29.68 3.74
CA VAL A 123 -19.42 -29.12 5.06
C VAL A 123 -18.10 -28.36 5.03
N ARG A 124 -17.06 -28.91 4.39
CA ARG A 124 -15.75 -28.26 4.26
C ARG A 124 -15.84 -26.96 3.48
N SER A 125 -16.57 -26.96 2.36
CA SER A 125 -16.72 -25.79 1.49
C SER A 125 -17.40 -24.63 2.23
N ILE A 126 -18.48 -24.93 2.97
CA ILE A 126 -19.27 -23.95 3.71
C ILE A 126 -18.54 -23.47 4.97
N SER A 127 -17.88 -24.37 5.70
CA SER A 127 -17.30 -24.05 7.01
C SER A 127 -15.92 -23.39 6.90
N TYR A 128 -15.16 -23.67 5.84
CA TYR A 128 -13.76 -23.25 5.75
C TYR A 128 -13.42 -22.52 4.45
N GLU A 129 -13.73 -23.09 3.28
CA GLU A 129 -13.24 -22.56 2.00
C GLU A 129 -13.88 -21.23 1.62
N ILE A 130 -15.22 -21.17 1.60
CA ILE A 130 -15.96 -19.94 1.30
C ILE A 130 -15.63 -18.84 2.31
N PRO A 131 -15.66 -19.08 3.65
CA PRO A 131 -15.27 -18.07 4.62
C PRO A 131 -13.81 -17.63 4.51
N SER A 132 -12.89 -18.53 4.14
CA SER A 132 -11.48 -18.18 3.93
C SER A 132 -11.31 -17.26 2.72
N LEU A 133 -11.91 -17.60 1.58
CA LEU A 133 -11.87 -16.76 0.38
C LEU A 133 -12.55 -15.41 0.60
N ARG A 134 -13.70 -15.37 1.27
CA ARG A 134 -14.38 -14.10 1.65
C ARG A 134 -13.49 -13.23 2.53
N ARG A 135 -12.81 -13.80 3.51
CA ARG A 135 -11.85 -13.07 4.37
C ARG A 135 -10.67 -12.56 3.57
N GLN A 136 -10.11 -13.35 2.66
CA GLN A 136 -9.03 -12.90 1.77
C GLN A 136 -9.47 -11.71 0.93
N LEU A 137 -10.65 -11.79 0.31
CA LEU A 137 -11.22 -10.71 -0.48
C LEU A 137 -11.48 -9.44 0.35
N GLY A 138 -11.98 -9.59 1.57
CA GLY A 138 -12.12 -8.48 2.53
C GLY A 138 -10.77 -7.82 2.88
N ARG A 139 -9.69 -8.59 3.01
CA ARG A 139 -8.33 -8.03 3.20
C ARG A 139 -7.85 -7.26 1.98
N CYS A 140 -8.06 -7.77 0.78
CA CYS A 140 -7.72 -7.06 -0.46
C CYS A 140 -8.50 -5.73 -0.58
N GLN A 141 -9.78 -5.72 -0.21
CA GLN A 141 -10.61 -4.51 -0.22
C GLN A 141 -10.15 -3.49 0.83
N GLN A 142 -9.88 -3.93 2.06
CA GLN A 142 -9.35 -3.06 3.11
C GLN A 142 -8.01 -2.47 2.71
N ALA A 143 -7.09 -3.29 2.18
CA ALA A 143 -5.79 -2.84 1.71
C ALA A 143 -5.92 -1.78 0.61
N GLN A 144 -6.86 -1.94 -0.34
CA GLN A 144 -7.10 -0.93 -1.37
C GLN A 144 -7.57 0.41 -0.80
N GLN A 145 -8.47 0.40 0.19
CA GLN A 145 -8.92 1.61 0.87
C GLN A 145 -7.77 2.28 1.63
N ASP A 146 -6.98 1.50 2.35
CA ASP A 146 -5.83 2.00 3.12
C ASP A 146 -4.77 2.61 2.20
N PHE A 147 -4.44 1.96 1.08
CA PHE A 147 -3.49 2.49 0.10
C PHE A 147 -4.05 3.74 -0.60
N SER A 148 -5.35 3.77 -0.93
CA SER A 148 -5.98 4.97 -1.49
C SER A 148 -5.90 6.15 -0.54
N ARG A 149 -6.19 5.94 0.75
CA ARG A 149 -6.06 6.99 1.77
C ARG A 149 -4.61 7.47 1.90
N ARG A 150 -3.65 6.55 1.94
CA ARG A 150 -2.21 6.88 2.01
C ARG A 150 -1.71 7.62 0.77
N GLU A 151 -2.24 7.32 -0.42
CA GLU A 151 -1.94 8.07 -1.65
C GLU A 151 -2.37 9.54 -1.51
N GLU A 152 -3.58 9.77 -0.99
CA GLU A 152 -4.13 11.12 -0.75
C GLU A 152 -3.32 11.87 0.31
N GLU A 153 -2.99 11.22 1.43
CA GLU A 153 -2.13 11.78 2.48
C GLU A 153 -0.75 12.20 1.92
N CYS A 154 -0.12 11.34 1.11
CA CYS A 154 1.15 11.67 0.46
C CYS A 154 1.02 12.82 -0.54
N GLN A 155 -0.08 12.87 -1.29
CA GLN A 155 -0.35 13.94 -2.25
C GLN A 155 -0.55 15.30 -1.56
N VAL A 156 -1.33 15.33 -0.49
CA VAL A 156 -1.56 16.55 0.31
C VAL A 156 -0.26 16.98 0.98
N GLY A 157 0.47 16.06 1.62
CA GLY A 157 1.76 16.39 2.23
C GLY A 157 2.79 16.91 1.24
N ALA A 158 2.86 16.34 0.03
CA ALA A 158 3.74 16.84 -1.03
C ALA A 158 3.35 18.26 -1.49
N ALA A 159 2.05 18.55 -1.60
CA ALA A 159 1.54 19.88 -1.93
C ALA A 159 1.88 20.90 -0.84
N GLU A 160 1.68 20.57 0.43
CA GLU A 160 2.04 21.44 1.56
C GLU A 160 3.55 21.76 1.60
N LEU A 161 4.41 20.76 1.40
CA LEU A 161 5.86 20.99 1.35
C LEU A 161 6.26 21.87 0.16
N ARG A 162 5.65 21.67 -1.01
CA ARG A 162 5.85 22.57 -2.16
C ARG A 162 5.39 23.99 -1.88
N GLU A 163 4.24 24.16 -1.23
CA GLU A 163 3.76 25.48 -0.85
C GLU A 163 4.72 26.18 0.13
N ARG A 164 5.23 25.45 1.13
CA ARG A 164 6.24 25.96 2.07
C ARG A 164 7.56 26.32 1.36
N PHE A 165 7.97 25.54 0.36
CA PHE A 165 9.11 25.87 -0.50
C PHE A 165 8.86 27.18 -1.25
N LEU A 166 7.73 27.30 -1.96
CA LEU A 166 7.38 28.51 -2.71
C LEU A 166 7.24 29.75 -1.80
N ALA A 167 6.68 29.59 -0.60
CA ALA A 167 6.60 30.66 0.40
C ALA A 167 8.01 31.10 0.86
N SER A 168 8.93 30.15 1.04
CA SER A 168 10.32 30.45 1.36
C SER A 168 11.03 31.16 0.20
N CYS A 169 10.81 30.73 -1.05
CA CYS A 169 11.32 31.41 -2.24
C CYS A 169 10.84 32.87 -2.31
N LYS A 170 9.55 33.11 -2.07
CA LYS A 170 8.99 34.47 -2.00
C LYS A 170 9.64 35.32 -0.91
N GLN A 171 9.95 34.75 0.26
CA GLN A 171 10.62 35.46 1.35
C GLN A 171 12.03 35.94 0.95
N TYR A 172 12.74 35.17 0.12
CA TYR A 172 14.06 35.55 -0.40
C TYR A 172 13.99 36.40 -1.67
N GLY A 173 12.80 36.65 -2.22
CA GLY A 173 12.64 37.39 -3.48
C GLY A 173 13.08 36.60 -4.71
N ILE A 174 13.09 35.27 -4.63
CA ILE A 174 13.48 34.37 -5.72
C ILE A 174 12.24 33.63 -6.26
N THR A 175 12.31 33.24 -7.53
CA THR A 175 11.30 32.41 -8.22
C THR A 175 11.40 30.94 -7.85
N GLY A 176 12.62 30.43 -7.65
CA GLY A 176 12.87 29.05 -7.20
C GLY A 176 13.17 28.04 -8.32
N ASP A 177 13.44 28.51 -9.55
CA ASP A 177 13.81 27.66 -10.69
C ASP A 177 15.26 27.17 -10.55
N ASN A 178 16.18 28.10 -10.25
CA ASN A 178 17.57 27.77 -9.90
C ASN A 178 17.97 28.58 -8.66
N VAL A 179 17.53 28.08 -7.51
CA VAL A 179 17.69 28.72 -6.19
C VAL A 179 19.11 29.25 -5.99
N ARG A 180 20.14 28.47 -6.33
CA ARG A 180 21.53 28.89 -6.14
C ARG A 180 21.89 30.09 -7.01
N GLN A 181 21.58 30.04 -8.30
CA GLN A 181 21.89 31.14 -9.23
C GLN A 181 21.12 32.41 -8.87
N GLU A 182 19.85 32.28 -8.51
CA GLU A 182 19.01 33.42 -8.11
C GLU A 182 19.53 34.10 -6.83
N LEU A 183 19.96 33.32 -5.84
CA LEU A 183 20.58 33.84 -4.62
C LEU A 183 21.95 34.51 -4.92
N LEU A 184 22.74 33.95 -5.83
CA LEU A 184 24.02 34.55 -6.24
C LEU A 184 23.80 35.88 -6.98
N ALA A 185 22.73 36.02 -7.78
CA ALA A 185 22.38 37.28 -8.44
C ALA A 185 22.05 38.38 -7.40
N LEU A 186 21.28 38.05 -6.35
CA LEU A 186 20.99 38.99 -5.26
C LEU A 186 22.26 39.47 -4.53
N VAL A 187 23.27 38.60 -4.38
CA VAL A 187 24.57 38.98 -3.80
C VAL A 187 25.36 39.92 -4.73
N GLN A 188 25.23 39.77 -6.05
CA GLN A 188 25.86 40.68 -7.02
C GLN A 188 25.23 42.07 -7.03
N ASP A 189 23.93 42.17 -6.73
CA ASP A 189 23.21 43.45 -6.68
C ASP A 189 23.49 44.24 -5.39
N LEU A 190 23.90 43.56 -4.31
CA LEU A 190 24.13 44.14 -2.98
C LEU A 190 25.05 45.38 -2.97
N PRO A 191 26.20 45.44 -3.68
CA PRO A 191 27.06 46.61 -3.69
C PRO A 191 26.36 47.86 -4.24
N SER A 192 25.51 47.70 -5.26
CA SER A 192 24.76 48.82 -5.84
C SER A 192 23.71 49.35 -4.85
N LEU A 193 23.05 48.46 -4.10
CA LEU A 193 22.12 48.81 -3.04
C LEU A 193 22.82 49.57 -1.91
N LEU A 194 23.98 49.07 -1.45
CA LEU A 194 24.75 49.72 -0.40
C LEU A 194 25.26 51.10 -0.83
N SER A 195 25.68 51.26 -2.10
CA SER A 195 26.03 52.57 -2.64
C SER A 195 24.85 53.54 -2.63
N ARG A 196 23.68 53.10 -3.12
CA ARG A 196 22.46 53.93 -3.10
C ARG A 196 22.05 54.33 -1.67
N VAL A 197 22.16 53.41 -0.71
CA VAL A 197 21.90 53.72 0.71
C VAL A 197 22.90 54.76 1.21
N GLY A 198 24.19 54.58 0.94
CA GLY A 198 25.23 55.54 1.28
C GLY A 198 24.95 56.94 0.73
N ASP A 199 24.47 57.03 -0.51
CA ASP A 199 24.12 58.30 -1.15
C ASP A 199 22.91 58.97 -0.45
N THR A 200 21.85 58.20 -0.12
CA THR A 200 20.66 58.73 0.57
C THR A 200 20.90 59.13 2.03
N VAL A 201 21.92 58.56 2.68
CA VAL A 201 22.26 58.88 4.07
C VAL A 201 22.80 60.30 4.20
N GLY A 202 23.37 60.87 3.13
CA GLY A 202 23.82 62.27 3.12
C GLY A 202 22.71 63.28 3.47
N ASP A 203 21.45 62.97 3.13
CA ASP A 203 20.29 63.82 3.43
C ASP A 203 20.02 63.96 4.94
N LEU A 204 20.56 63.05 5.77
CA LEU A 204 20.43 63.08 7.22
C LEU A 204 21.38 64.08 7.90
N GLY A 205 22.23 64.77 7.14
CA GLY A 205 23.24 65.71 7.69
C GLY A 205 22.64 66.77 8.61
N GLU A 206 21.57 67.44 8.20
CA GLU A 206 20.91 68.48 9.02
C GLU A 206 20.31 67.92 10.31
N ALA A 207 19.72 66.72 10.25
CA ALA A 207 19.16 66.05 11.41
C ALA A 207 20.24 65.62 12.42
N ILE A 208 21.40 65.19 11.92
CA ILE A 208 22.56 64.85 12.75
C ILE A 208 23.11 66.08 13.47
N GLU A 209 23.20 67.22 12.77
CA GLU A 209 23.68 68.47 13.36
C GLU A 209 22.68 69.05 14.39
N LEU A 210 21.38 68.97 14.11
CA LEU A 210 20.35 69.30 15.09
C LEU A 210 20.48 68.45 16.35
N TYR A 211 20.65 67.13 16.20
CA TYR A 211 20.81 66.22 17.33
C TYR A 211 22.09 66.50 18.13
N GLN A 212 23.20 66.80 17.45
CA GLN A 212 24.44 67.23 18.12
C GLN A 212 24.25 68.51 18.94
N ALA A 213 23.53 69.50 18.40
CA ALA A 213 23.23 70.74 19.11
C ALA A 213 22.34 70.50 20.34
N CYS A 214 21.33 69.62 20.21
CA CYS A 214 20.49 69.20 21.34
C CYS A 214 21.31 68.51 22.44
N VAL A 215 22.20 67.57 22.08
CA VAL A 215 23.07 66.88 23.03
C VAL A 215 24.03 67.86 23.70
N GLY A 216 24.62 68.79 22.94
CA GLY A 216 25.50 69.83 23.50
C GLY A 216 24.79 70.77 24.47
N PHE A 217 23.53 71.12 24.18
CA PHE A 217 22.71 71.95 25.07
C PHE A 217 22.29 71.21 26.36
N VAL A 218 21.90 69.94 26.27
CA VAL A 218 21.38 69.18 27.42
C VAL A 218 22.50 68.66 28.32
N CYS A 219 23.61 68.19 27.75
CA CYS A 219 24.65 67.48 28.49
C CYS A 219 25.80 68.38 28.96
N ASP A 220 25.82 69.66 28.58
CA ASP A 220 26.80 70.69 29.01
C ASP A 220 28.28 70.23 28.95
N SER A 221 28.58 69.32 28.02
CA SER A 221 29.88 68.69 27.84
C SER A 221 30.26 68.67 26.36
N PRO A 222 31.46 69.14 25.99
CA PRO A 222 31.99 68.94 24.65
C PRO A 222 32.63 67.55 24.57
N SER A 223 32.59 66.95 23.38
CA SER A 223 33.75 66.26 22.77
C SER A 223 33.56 64.82 22.26
N GLU A 224 32.35 64.27 22.18
CA GLU A 224 32.14 63.08 21.33
C GLU A 224 31.17 63.38 20.19
N ALA A 225 31.63 63.06 18.96
CA ALA A 225 30.81 63.16 17.78
C ALA A 225 29.67 62.15 17.91
N VAL A 226 28.47 62.68 18.06
CA VAL A 226 27.24 61.88 18.08
C VAL A 226 27.10 61.12 16.76
N VAL A 227 26.65 59.87 16.83
CA VAL A 227 26.46 58.94 15.69
C VAL A 227 27.67 58.89 14.72
N PRO A 228 28.87 58.51 15.19
CA PRO A 228 30.12 58.63 14.43
C PRO A 228 30.13 57.79 13.14
N LEU A 229 29.43 56.65 13.13
CA LEU A 229 29.29 55.81 11.93
C LEU A 229 28.40 56.49 10.87
N LEU A 230 27.26 57.06 11.27
CA LEU A 230 26.38 57.77 10.34
C LEU A 230 27.07 58.99 9.75
N ARG A 231 27.83 59.74 10.56
CA ARG A 231 28.64 60.87 10.06
C ARG A 231 29.68 60.43 9.03
N HIS A 232 30.35 59.31 9.27
CA HIS A 232 31.31 58.76 8.31
C HIS A 232 30.64 58.38 6.98
N VAL A 233 29.49 57.70 7.04
CA VAL A 233 28.71 57.31 5.84
C VAL A 233 28.12 58.53 5.13
N CYS A 234 27.66 59.56 5.85
CA CYS A 234 27.21 60.82 5.24
C CYS A 234 28.34 61.51 4.45
N ALA A 235 29.56 61.48 4.98
CA ALA A 235 30.69 62.18 4.39
C ALA A 235 31.37 61.42 3.25
N ARG A 236 31.41 60.07 3.32
CA ARG A 236 32.19 59.23 2.39
C ARG A 236 31.38 58.18 1.64
N GLY A 237 30.09 58.02 1.96
CA GLY A 237 29.21 57.03 1.33
C GLY A 237 29.55 55.59 1.72
N ASN A 238 29.43 54.69 0.74
CA ASN A 238 29.66 53.24 0.90
C ASN A 238 31.16 52.90 0.95
N THR A 239 31.78 53.10 2.12
CA THR A 239 33.19 52.82 2.38
C THR A 239 33.42 51.44 3.02
N THR A 240 34.67 50.96 3.00
CA THR A 240 35.01 49.68 3.64
C THR A 240 35.19 49.83 5.15
N VAL A 241 34.96 48.74 5.91
CA VAL A 241 35.21 48.71 7.37
C VAL A 241 36.67 49.05 7.70
N GLN A 242 37.62 48.68 6.82
CA GLN A 242 39.02 49.05 6.98
C GLN A 242 39.22 50.55 6.91
N GLU A 243 38.60 51.21 5.93
CA GLU A 243 38.67 52.66 5.78
C GLU A 243 38.06 53.38 6.99
N TRP A 244 36.93 52.90 7.50
CA TRP A 244 36.31 53.45 8.71
C TRP A 244 37.22 53.31 9.95
N ARG A 245 37.84 52.13 10.16
CA ARG A 245 38.68 51.87 11.35
C ARG A 245 40.06 52.54 11.29
N MET A 246 40.65 52.62 10.10
CA MET A 246 42.06 53.02 9.92
C MET A 246 42.22 54.39 9.24
N GLY A 247 41.13 55.00 8.77
CA GLY A 247 41.10 56.31 8.11
C GLY A 247 41.76 56.36 6.72
N ARG A 248 42.18 55.21 6.16
CA ARG A 248 42.87 55.11 4.87
C ARG A 248 42.10 54.22 3.90
N GLU A 249 41.98 54.68 2.66
CA GLU A 249 41.37 53.90 1.59
C GLU A 249 42.21 52.64 1.26
N PRO A 250 41.58 51.47 1.10
CA PRO A 250 42.27 50.25 0.71
C PRO A 250 42.80 50.33 -0.74
N ARG A 251 43.99 49.76 -0.98
CA ARG A 251 44.64 49.76 -2.32
C ARG A 251 43.87 48.98 -3.38
N ARG A 252 43.13 47.94 -2.98
CA ARG A 252 42.27 47.13 -3.83
C ARG A 252 41.22 46.46 -2.96
N VAL A 253 39.96 46.51 -3.39
CA VAL A 253 38.87 45.73 -2.79
C VAL A 253 38.65 44.52 -3.69
N GLU A 254 39.11 43.35 -3.23
CA GLU A 254 38.86 42.08 -3.93
C GLU A 254 37.51 41.53 -3.50
N ARG A 255 36.60 41.37 -4.45
CA ARG A 255 35.33 40.67 -4.26
C ARG A 255 35.51 39.25 -4.80
N PRO A 256 35.07 38.20 -4.09
CA PRO A 256 35.21 36.83 -4.57
C PRO A 256 34.59 36.67 -5.96
N GLU A 257 35.32 36.04 -6.88
CA GLU A 257 34.82 35.68 -8.20
C GLU A 257 33.87 34.48 -8.08
N LEU A 258 32.75 34.55 -8.79
CA LEU A 258 31.74 33.50 -8.80
C LEU A 258 32.25 32.33 -9.63
N ARG A 259 32.62 31.22 -8.98
CA ARG A 259 32.85 29.96 -9.67
C ARG A 259 31.51 29.25 -9.88
N GLU A 260 31.16 29.03 -11.14
CA GLU A 260 30.20 28.01 -11.52
C GLU A 260 30.82 26.65 -11.19
N GLU A 261 30.33 25.99 -10.14
CA GLU A 261 30.57 24.56 -9.97
C GLU A 261 29.51 23.81 -10.77
N GLU A 262 29.95 22.84 -11.56
CA GLU A 262 29.11 21.95 -12.34
C GLU A 262 28.10 21.24 -11.41
N PRO A 263 26.87 20.97 -11.87
CA PRO A 263 25.89 20.27 -11.06
C PRO A 263 26.43 18.90 -10.65
N GLU A 264 26.54 18.65 -9.34
CA GLU A 264 26.84 17.30 -8.84
C GLU A 264 25.77 16.33 -9.35
N PRO A 265 26.15 15.14 -9.87
CA PRO A 265 25.19 14.13 -10.26
C PRO A 265 24.37 13.70 -9.04
N PRO A 266 23.06 13.41 -9.22
CA PRO A 266 22.22 12.99 -8.11
C PRO A 266 22.82 11.73 -7.47
N ARG A 267 23.14 11.81 -6.17
CA ARG A 267 23.48 10.62 -5.39
C ARG A 267 22.21 9.80 -5.24
N GLU A 268 22.23 8.57 -5.73
CA GLU A 268 21.21 7.56 -5.45
C GLU A 268 21.29 7.15 -3.97
N ASP A 269 20.86 8.05 -3.08
CA ASP A 269 20.53 7.65 -1.72
C ASP A 269 19.28 6.78 -1.85
N THR A 270 19.49 5.46 -1.88
CA THR A 270 18.42 4.47 -1.80
C THR A 270 17.71 4.70 -0.47
N ILE A 271 16.53 5.31 -0.52
CA ILE A 271 15.74 5.60 0.67
C ILE A 271 15.20 4.28 1.19
N ASP A 272 15.76 3.86 2.32
CA ASP A 272 15.21 2.81 3.16
C ASP A 272 13.90 3.33 3.77
N TRP A 273 12.78 2.82 3.26
CA TRP A 273 11.44 3.25 3.65
C TRP A 273 10.91 2.58 4.92
N GLY A 274 11.74 1.81 5.63
CA GLY A 274 11.34 1.03 6.78
C GLY A 274 10.39 -0.11 6.37
N ASP A 275 10.72 -1.32 6.78
CA ASP A 275 9.78 -2.44 6.69
C ASP A 275 8.60 -2.17 7.61
N PHE A 276 7.44 -1.84 7.04
CA PHE A 276 6.18 -1.95 7.76
C PHE A 276 5.93 -3.44 8.02
N PRO A 277 5.93 -3.92 9.28
CA PRO A 277 5.65 -5.32 9.56
C PRO A 277 4.23 -5.63 9.09
N LEU A 278 4.10 -6.55 8.14
CA LEU A 278 2.82 -6.99 7.57
C LEU A 278 2.13 -8.07 8.40
N ASP A 279 2.63 -8.42 9.59
CA ASP A 279 2.04 -9.46 10.42
C ASP A 279 1.36 -8.91 11.67
N PRO A 280 0.06 -9.19 11.89
CA PRO A 280 -0.56 -8.96 13.18
C PRO A 280 -0.02 -9.96 14.22
N PRO A 281 0.28 -9.54 15.46
CA PRO A 281 0.61 -10.48 16.52
C PRO A 281 -0.58 -11.41 16.81
N PRO A 282 -0.35 -12.71 17.07
CA PRO A 282 -1.42 -13.63 17.37
C PRO A 282 -1.89 -13.40 18.81
N GLY A 283 -3.06 -12.79 18.96
CA GLY A 283 -3.81 -12.73 20.22
C GLY A 283 -3.52 -11.49 21.06
N GLY A 284 -4.48 -10.58 21.10
CA GLY A 284 -4.47 -9.42 21.97
C GLY A 284 -5.66 -8.52 21.66
N ASP A 285 -6.61 -8.51 22.58
CA ASP A 285 -7.88 -7.77 22.52
C ASP A 285 -7.66 -6.24 22.48
N GLY A 286 -8.65 -5.53 21.94
CA GLY A 286 -8.87 -4.08 21.92
C GLY A 286 -7.73 -3.10 22.29
N GLY A 287 -7.29 -2.33 21.32
CA GLY A 287 -6.53 -1.09 21.56
C GLY A 287 -6.32 -0.31 20.27
N ALA A 288 -7.08 0.77 20.08
CA ALA A 288 -6.87 1.72 19.01
C ALA A 288 -5.45 2.29 19.10
N ALA A 289 -4.64 2.06 18.07
CA ALA A 289 -3.39 2.79 17.87
C ALA A 289 -3.69 4.00 16.99
N GLU A 290 -4.17 5.08 17.61
CA GLU A 290 -3.89 6.43 17.11
C GLU A 290 -2.37 6.62 17.20
N GLY A 291 -1.70 6.51 16.07
CA GLY A 291 -0.28 6.77 15.92
C GLY A 291 -0.08 7.87 14.88
N GLY A 292 -0.63 9.05 15.15
CA GLY A 292 -0.15 10.28 14.54
C GLY A 292 1.23 10.57 15.12
N GLU A 293 2.27 9.88 14.64
CA GLU A 293 3.64 10.34 14.83
C GLU A 293 3.81 11.59 13.97
N GLU A 294 3.46 12.72 14.57
CA GLU A 294 3.93 14.03 14.18
C GLU A 294 5.47 13.96 14.21
N ILE A 295 6.06 13.73 13.04
CA ILE A 295 7.51 13.76 12.88
C ILE A 295 7.93 15.20 13.16
N ASP A 296 8.50 15.43 14.34
CA ASP A 296 9.13 16.66 14.75
C ASP A 296 10.32 16.93 13.82
N TRP A 297 10.08 17.68 12.76
CA TRP A 297 11.11 18.18 11.84
C TRP A 297 11.76 19.46 12.38
N GLY A 298 11.95 19.54 13.71
CA GLY A 298 12.50 20.68 14.44
C GLY A 298 13.78 21.26 13.83
N ILE A 299 13.61 22.17 12.89
CA ILE A 299 14.63 23.15 12.51
C ILE A 299 14.34 24.38 13.34
N THR A 300 14.76 24.33 14.60
CA THR A 300 14.96 25.55 15.39
C THR A 300 16.18 26.25 14.81
N VAL A 301 15.95 27.36 14.11
CA VAL A 301 17.02 28.29 13.73
C VAL A 301 17.45 29.03 15.00
N GLU A 302 18.21 28.35 15.85
CA GLU A 302 19.09 29.11 16.74
C GLU A 302 20.30 29.54 15.89
N PRO A 303 20.67 30.83 15.93
CA PRO A 303 21.91 31.28 15.35
C PRO A 303 23.02 30.64 16.17
N SER A 304 23.48 29.46 15.75
CA SER A 304 24.73 28.91 16.28
C SER A 304 25.81 29.90 15.88
N ALA A 305 26.20 30.73 16.85
CA ALA A 305 27.44 31.45 16.83
C ALA A 305 28.56 30.42 16.86
N GLN A 306 28.80 29.76 15.74
CA GLN A 306 30.09 29.14 15.48
C GLN A 306 31.08 30.29 15.47
N VAL A 307 31.74 30.46 16.61
CA VAL A 307 32.97 31.25 16.73
C VAL A 307 33.93 30.63 15.73
N CYS A 308 34.03 31.23 14.55
CA CYS A 308 35.12 30.96 13.64
C CYS A 308 36.39 31.44 14.35
N ASP A 309 37.14 30.50 14.92
CA ASP A 309 38.54 30.70 15.32
C ASP A 309 39.34 31.01 14.05
N THR A 310 39.28 32.27 13.64
CA THR A 310 40.16 32.87 12.64
C THR A 310 40.76 34.13 13.26
N PRO A 311 42.07 34.39 13.02
CA PRO A 311 42.75 35.52 13.64
C PRO A 311 42.01 36.83 13.35
N PRO A 312 41.93 37.76 14.31
CA PRO A 312 41.19 39.01 14.14
C PRO A 312 41.93 39.90 13.14
N GLY A 313 41.59 39.82 11.85
CA GLY A 313 42.26 40.64 10.84
C GLY A 313 41.70 40.65 9.42
N LEU A 314 40.92 39.64 8.99
CA LEU A 314 40.44 39.56 7.59
C LEU A 314 38.98 39.11 7.53
N GLY A 315 38.08 39.91 8.10
CA GLY A 315 36.64 39.73 7.92
C GLY A 315 36.22 40.23 6.54
N LEU A 316 36.26 39.36 5.53
CA LEU A 316 35.63 39.60 4.23
C LEU A 316 34.10 39.40 4.39
N PRO A 317 33.26 40.45 4.36
CA PRO A 317 31.80 40.29 4.43
C PRO A 317 31.22 39.37 3.33
N CYS A 318 31.91 39.22 2.20
CA CYS A 318 31.53 38.30 1.13
C CYS A 318 31.69 36.81 1.46
N SER A 319 32.60 36.38 2.34
CA SER A 319 32.74 34.95 2.69
C SER A 319 31.56 34.45 3.52
N ARG A 320 31.00 35.33 4.37
CA ARG A 320 29.76 35.07 5.12
C ARG A 320 28.52 35.06 4.23
N ALA A 321 28.46 35.94 3.23
CA ALA A 321 27.39 35.96 2.24
C ALA A 321 27.38 34.67 1.38
N TRP A 322 28.56 34.17 0.98
CA TRP A 322 28.67 32.92 0.23
C TRP A 322 28.22 31.69 1.05
N GLY A 323 28.71 31.56 2.30
CA GLY A 323 28.24 30.50 3.19
C GLY A 323 26.74 30.60 3.51
N TYR A 324 26.16 31.81 3.46
CA TYR A 324 24.72 32.01 3.59
C TYR A 324 23.97 31.51 2.35
N VAL A 325 24.44 31.84 1.14
CA VAL A 325 23.86 31.34 -0.12
C VAL A 325 23.85 29.83 -0.18
N GLU A 326 24.97 29.17 0.13
CA GLU A 326 25.04 27.70 0.11
C GLU A 326 24.09 27.07 1.14
N ARG A 327 24.05 27.58 2.38
CA ARG A 327 23.11 27.08 3.41
C ARG A 327 21.66 27.25 3.02
N VAL A 328 21.27 28.42 2.48
CA VAL A 328 19.88 28.67 2.06
C VAL A 328 19.53 27.85 0.83
N SER A 329 20.47 27.69 -0.11
CA SER A 329 20.29 26.84 -1.29
C SER A 329 20.04 25.40 -0.88
N GLU A 330 20.86 24.86 0.02
CA GLU A 330 20.72 23.49 0.51
C GLU A 330 19.41 23.29 1.26
N LEU A 331 19.03 24.24 2.13
CA LEU A 331 17.77 24.20 2.86
C LEU A 331 16.55 24.16 1.91
N LEU A 332 16.55 25.01 0.88
CA LEU A 332 15.45 25.07 -0.08
C LEU A 332 15.40 23.84 -0.98
N LYS A 333 16.56 23.34 -1.43
CA LYS A 333 16.67 22.07 -2.16
C LYS A 333 16.16 20.91 -1.32
N GLN A 334 16.51 20.85 -0.04
CA GLN A 334 16.06 19.80 0.86
C GLN A 334 14.53 19.81 1.02
N LYS A 335 13.91 20.99 1.18
CA LYS A 335 12.44 21.13 1.24
C LYS A 335 11.76 20.61 -0.04
N LEU A 336 12.34 20.93 -1.21
CA LEU A 336 11.81 20.45 -2.49
C LEU A 336 11.99 18.93 -2.64
N LYS A 337 13.17 18.40 -2.29
CA LYS A 337 13.46 16.95 -2.30
C LYS A 337 12.45 16.20 -1.43
N GLN A 338 12.12 16.68 -0.24
CA GLN A 338 11.11 16.05 0.63
C GLN A 338 9.74 15.95 -0.06
N ALA A 339 9.30 16.96 -0.81
CA ALA A 339 8.04 16.90 -1.55
C ALA A 339 8.08 15.86 -2.68
N GLU A 340 9.21 15.77 -3.40
CA GLU A 340 9.41 14.77 -4.46
C GLU A 340 9.42 13.35 -3.91
N LEU A 341 10.00 13.15 -2.72
CA LEU A 341 10.00 11.86 -2.04
C LEU A 341 8.59 11.42 -1.62
N LEU A 342 7.74 12.35 -1.17
CA LEU A 342 6.34 12.02 -0.89
C LEU A 342 5.58 11.64 -2.17
N LEU A 343 5.88 12.26 -3.31
CA LEU A 343 5.29 11.86 -4.60
C LEU A 343 5.79 10.49 -5.06
N ALA A 344 7.08 10.18 -4.89
CA ALA A 344 7.60 8.85 -5.16
C ALA A 344 6.92 7.80 -4.27
N LYS A 345 6.73 8.10 -2.97
CA LYS A 345 6.00 7.24 -2.03
C LYS A 345 4.54 7.04 -2.46
N LYS A 346 3.86 8.07 -2.97
CA LYS A 346 2.52 7.97 -3.53
C LYS A 346 2.47 6.97 -4.70
N GLU A 347 3.42 7.01 -5.62
CA GLU A 347 3.48 6.05 -6.74
C GLU A 347 3.65 4.60 -6.26
N VAL A 348 4.45 4.39 -5.21
CA VAL A 348 4.58 3.07 -4.57
C VAL A 348 3.25 2.61 -3.96
N MET A 349 2.52 3.49 -3.26
CA MET A 349 1.19 3.15 -2.72
C MET A 349 0.19 2.84 -3.85
N ALA A 350 0.24 3.59 -4.95
CA ALA A 350 -0.59 3.35 -6.14
C ALA A 350 -0.27 2.02 -6.83
N GLN A 351 1.00 1.60 -6.82
CA GLN A 351 1.39 0.27 -7.28
C GLN A 351 0.84 -0.83 -6.37
N LYS A 352 1.00 -0.69 -5.05
CA LYS A 352 0.44 -1.65 -4.06
C LYS A 352 -1.08 -1.76 -4.14
N ARG A 353 -1.79 -0.64 -4.36
CA ARG A 353 -3.24 -0.63 -4.60
C ARG A 353 -3.61 -1.43 -5.85
N ARG A 354 -2.87 -1.26 -6.95
CA ARG A 354 -3.08 -2.02 -8.20
C ARG A 354 -2.83 -3.52 -8.01
N GLU A 355 -1.82 -3.89 -7.24
CA GLU A 355 -1.54 -5.29 -6.89
C GLU A 355 -2.69 -5.91 -6.07
N ALA A 356 -3.18 -5.21 -5.05
CA ALA A 356 -4.32 -5.66 -4.25
C ALA A 356 -5.61 -5.80 -5.09
N LEU A 357 -5.84 -4.88 -6.04
CA LEU A 357 -6.96 -4.97 -6.98
C LEU A 357 -6.81 -6.16 -7.95
N ALA A 358 -5.61 -6.42 -8.45
CA ALA A 358 -5.35 -7.57 -9.31
C ALA A 358 -5.54 -8.91 -8.55
N GLU A 359 -5.12 -8.98 -7.29
CA GLU A 359 -5.36 -10.14 -6.43
C GLU A 359 -6.87 -10.35 -6.24
N GLN A 360 -7.63 -9.30 -5.91
CA GLN A 360 -9.09 -9.35 -5.81
C GLN A 360 -9.72 -9.91 -7.10
N GLY A 361 -9.33 -9.39 -8.27
CA GLY A 361 -9.82 -9.86 -9.57
C GLY A 361 -9.50 -11.32 -9.86
N SER A 362 -8.46 -11.89 -9.23
CA SER A 362 -8.13 -13.32 -9.33
C SER A 362 -8.91 -14.21 -8.35
N LEU A 363 -9.38 -13.65 -7.24
CA LEU A 363 -10.07 -14.35 -6.15
C LEU A 363 -11.59 -14.38 -6.36
N GLU A 364 -12.18 -13.31 -6.87
CA GLU A 364 -13.62 -13.22 -7.20
C GLU A 364 -14.13 -14.40 -8.03
N PRO A 365 -13.54 -14.72 -9.21
CA PRO A 365 -14.02 -15.84 -10.02
C PRO A 365 -13.85 -17.19 -9.34
N LYS A 366 -12.84 -17.34 -8.46
CA LYS A 366 -12.65 -18.57 -7.67
C LYS A 366 -13.76 -18.72 -6.63
N LEU A 367 -14.15 -17.63 -5.97
CA LEU A 367 -15.25 -17.62 -5.02
C LEU A 367 -16.57 -17.94 -5.73
N ASP A 368 -16.85 -17.32 -6.87
CA ASP A 368 -18.07 -17.57 -7.64
C ASP A 368 -18.18 -19.03 -8.08
N ARG A 369 -17.10 -19.58 -8.65
CA ARG A 369 -17.04 -20.99 -9.04
C ARG A 369 -17.22 -21.93 -7.85
N LEU A 370 -16.67 -21.58 -6.69
CA LEU A 370 -16.85 -22.37 -5.46
C LEU A 370 -18.29 -22.31 -4.95
N LEU A 371 -18.92 -21.13 -4.95
CA LEU A 371 -20.31 -20.95 -4.56
C LEU A 371 -21.25 -21.75 -5.46
N GLU A 372 -21.04 -21.70 -6.77
CA GLU A 372 -21.82 -22.46 -7.75
C GLU A 372 -21.70 -23.97 -7.49
N LYS A 373 -20.47 -24.50 -7.42
CA LYS A 373 -20.21 -25.91 -7.10
C LYS A 373 -20.84 -26.34 -5.77
N THR A 374 -20.80 -25.46 -4.76
CA THR A 374 -21.37 -25.76 -3.44
C THR A 374 -22.91 -25.83 -3.50
N LYS A 375 -23.56 -24.94 -4.27
CA LYS A 375 -25.02 -24.98 -4.53
C LYS A 375 -25.42 -26.24 -5.29
N GLU A 376 -24.64 -26.64 -6.30
CA GLU A 376 -24.88 -27.89 -7.02
C GLU A 376 -24.78 -29.10 -6.10
N LEU A 377 -23.72 -29.16 -5.30
CA LEU A 377 -23.49 -30.24 -4.33
C LEU A 377 -24.62 -30.34 -3.30
N GLN A 378 -25.09 -29.19 -2.79
CA GLN A 378 -26.25 -29.11 -1.89
C GLN A 378 -27.49 -29.75 -2.53
N LYS A 379 -27.85 -29.33 -3.76
CA LYS A 379 -29.02 -29.85 -4.47
C LYS A 379 -28.94 -31.36 -4.71
N LEU A 380 -27.76 -31.85 -5.06
CA LEU A 380 -27.53 -33.28 -5.31
C LEU A 380 -27.74 -34.11 -4.04
N ILE A 381 -27.24 -33.63 -2.90
CA ILE A 381 -27.41 -34.29 -1.59
C ILE A 381 -28.88 -34.24 -1.15
N GLU A 382 -29.55 -33.09 -1.26
CA GLU A 382 -30.96 -32.93 -0.92
C GLU A 382 -31.85 -33.86 -1.75
N ALA A 383 -31.60 -33.96 -3.06
CA ALA A 383 -32.32 -34.85 -3.97
C ALA A 383 -32.11 -36.33 -3.62
N ASP A 384 -30.88 -36.73 -3.27
CA ASP A 384 -30.57 -38.12 -2.89
C ASP A 384 -31.29 -38.51 -1.59
N ILE A 385 -31.20 -37.66 -0.57
CA ILE A 385 -31.90 -37.87 0.71
C ILE A 385 -33.42 -37.87 0.46
N SER A 386 -33.95 -36.92 -0.30
CA SER A 386 -35.38 -36.84 -0.63
C SER A 386 -35.90 -38.13 -1.26
N LYS A 387 -35.15 -38.69 -2.21
CA LYS A 387 -35.47 -39.96 -2.87
C LYS A 387 -35.56 -41.12 -1.87
N ARG A 388 -34.65 -41.19 -0.88
CA ARG A 388 -34.67 -42.21 0.19
C ARG A 388 -35.88 -42.09 1.11
N TYR A 389 -36.46 -40.91 1.21
CA TYR A 389 -37.65 -40.63 2.03
C TYR A 389 -38.93 -40.49 1.21
N GLY A 390 -38.99 -41.10 0.01
CA GLY A 390 -40.21 -41.14 -0.80
C GLY A 390 -40.59 -39.80 -1.42
N GLY A 391 -39.60 -38.97 -1.74
CA GLY A 391 -39.80 -37.66 -2.40
C GLY A 391 -40.15 -36.52 -1.43
N ARG A 392 -39.97 -36.72 -0.11
CA ARG A 392 -40.17 -35.65 0.87
C ARG A 392 -39.16 -34.53 0.66
N PRO A 393 -39.55 -33.24 0.76
CA PRO A 393 -38.61 -32.14 0.64
C PRO A 393 -37.54 -32.20 1.75
N VAL A 394 -36.29 -31.92 1.41
CA VAL A 394 -35.14 -31.91 2.33
C VAL A 394 -34.48 -30.56 2.22
N ASN A 395 -34.22 -29.90 3.35
CA ASN A 395 -33.50 -28.63 3.38
C ASN A 395 -32.23 -28.77 4.21
N LEU A 396 -31.08 -28.43 3.63
CA LEU A 396 -29.84 -28.28 4.36
C LEU A 396 -29.73 -26.87 4.95
N MET A 397 -29.87 -26.79 6.27
CA MET A 397 -29.92 -25.54 7.03
C MET A 397 -28.53 -25.07 7.46
N GLY A 398 -28.37 -23.77 7.68
CA GLY A 398 -27.10 -23.16 8.12
C GLY A 398 -26.11 -22.92 6.99
N ILE A 399 -26.60 -22.87 5.75
CA ILE A 399 -25.82 -22.58 4.56
C ILE A 399 -25.97 -21.09 4.25
N ASN A 400 -24.91 -20.32 4.41
CA ASN A 400 -24.89 -18.89 4.08
C ASN A 400 -24.09 -18.67 2.79
N LEU A 401 -24.67 -19.16 1.67
CA LEU A 401 -24.08 -19.12 0.33
C LEU A 401 -24.31 -17.79 -0.36
#